data_AF-A0A7L0F6W4-F1
#
_entry.id   AF-A0A7L0F6W4-F1
#
_cell.length_a   1.000
_cell.length_b   1.000
_cell.length_c   1.000
_cell.angle_alpha   90.00
_cell.angle_beta   90.00
_cell.angle_gamma   90.00
#
_symmetry.space_group_name_H-M   'P 1'
#
loop_
_entity.id
_entity.type
_entity.pdbx_description
1 polymer ?
#
loop_
_entity_poly.entity_id
_entity_poly.type
_entity_poly.pdbx_seq_one_letter_code
_entity_poly.pdbx_strand_id
1 'polypeptide(L)'
;SVLSRYENQITILSDYLEEFPDTDEPVWILGRQHHLNTDKSKLLLDISARLWFTYRRKFSPIGGTGPSSDAGWGCMLRCGQMMLAQALICRHLGRDWQWEKHKKQPEEYHRILRCFLDRKDCCYSIHQMAQMGVGEGKSIGEWFGPNTVAQVLKKLALFDEWNSLAVYVSMDNTVVIEDIKKMCWCPPQSSSAAHSSAHLHRSALGRNKNAAGFCTGWKPLLLIIPLRLGINHINPVYIDAFKECFKMPQSLGALGGKPNNAYYFIGFLGNELIYLDPHTTQSFVDSEENGTVDDQSFHCQQAPHRMKIMNLDPSVALGFFCKEECDFDNWCSLVQKVII
;
A
#
# COMPACT_ATOMS: atom_id res chain seq x y z
N SER A 1 10.63 30.63 15.09
CA SER A 1 9.40 31.28 14.58
C SER A 1 8.74 30.31 13.61
N VAL A 2 7.50 30.55 13.17
CA VAL A 2 6.87 29.74 12.08
C VAL A 2 7.77 29.78 10.83
N LEU A 3 8.37 30.94 10.53
CA LEU A 3 9.31 31.14 9.43
C LEU A 3 10.57 30.25 9.51
N SER A 4 11.21 30.14 10.68
CA SER A 4 12.41 29.30 10.84
C SER A 4 12.15 27.79 10.69
N ARG A 5 10.88 27.36 10.79
CA ARG A 5 10.49 25.95 10.59
C ARG A 5 10.23 25.64 9.11
N TYR A 6 9.64 26.57 8.38
CA TYR A 6 9.51 26.49 6.92
C TYR A 6 10.89 26.55 6.25
N GLU A 7 11.79 27.41 6.73
CA GLU A 7 13.17 27.49 6.24
C GLU A 7 13.89 26.14 6.40
N ASN A 8 13.86 25.50 7.57
CA ASN A 8 14.51 24.20 7.77
C ASN A 8 13.91 23.06 6.90
N GLN A 9 12.60 23.06 6.65
CA GLN A 9 11.97 22.05 5.79
C GLN A 9 12.33 22.29 4.31
N ILE A 10 12.45 23.56 3.91
CA ILE A 10 12.92 23.96 2.58
C ILE A 10 14.39 23.61 2.38
N THR A 11 15.25 23.82 3.39
CA THR A 11 16.69 23.49 3.31
C THR A 11 16.93 21.98 3.25
N ILE A 12 16.19 21.19 4.03
CA ILE A 12 16.27 19.72 3.98
C ILE A 12 15.76 19.21 2.63
N LEU A 13 14.64 19.75 2.12
CA LEU A 13 14.19 19.42 0.77
C LEU A 13 15.26 19.81 -0.26
N SER A 14 15.90 20.98 -0.13
CA SER A 14 16.87 21.50 -1.11
C SER A 14 18.11 20.63 -1.26
N ASP A 15 18.63 20.06 -0.18
CA ASP A 15 19.78 19.17 -0.24
C ASP A 15 19.44 17.86 -0.97
N TYR A 16 18.21 17.36 -0.83
CA TYR A 16 17.73 16.20 -1.62
C TYR A 16 17.40 16.55 -3.08
N LEU A 17 17.29 17.84 -3.42
CA LEU A 17 17.08 18.25 -4.81
C LEU A 17 18.33 17.95 -5.65
N GLU A 18 19.55 17.99 -5.10
CA GLU A 18 20.78 17.84 -5.90
C GLU A 18 20.99 16.42 -6.46
N GLU A 19 20.24 15.41 -6.01
CA GLU A 19 20.43 14.03 -6.46
C GLU A 19 19.70 13.68 -7.77
N PHE A 20 18.64 14.40 -8.15
CA PHE A 20 17.94 14.13 -9.41
C PHE A 20 18.72 14.68 -10.62
N PRO A 21 18.81 13.92 -11.73
CA PRO A 21 19.48 14.39 -12.93
C PRO A 21 18.73 15.59 -13.51
N ASP A 22 19.48 16.53 -14.10
CA ASP A 22 18.91 17.62 -14.88
C ASP A 22 18.40 17.03 -16.22
N THR A 23 17.09 16.88 -16.35
CA THR A 23 16.44 16.26 -17.51
C THR A 23 15.02 16.78 -17.70
N ASP A 24 14.61 16.90 -18.95
CA ASP A 24 13.24 17.23 -19.35
C ASP A 24 12.31 16.00 -19.34
N GLU A 25 12.84 14.80 -19.06
CA GLU A 25 12.03 13.60 -18.97
C GLU A 25 11.05 13.67 -17.78
N PRO A 26 9.78 13.29 -17.99
CA PRO A 26 8.80 13.34 -16.91
C PRO A 26 9.02 12.21 -15.90
N VAL A 27 8.85 12.54 -14.62
CA VAL A 27 8.82 11.57 -13.53
C VAL A 27 7.38 11.13 -13.31
N TRP A 28 7.15 9.83 -13.25
CA TRP A 28 5.83 9.27 -12.97
C TRP A 28 5.81 8.64 -11.58
N ILE A 29 4.88 9.05 -10.72
CA ILE A 29 4.65 8.45 -9.40
C ILE A 29 3.17 8.08 -9.29
N LEU A 30 2.86 6.78 -9.27
CA LEU A 30 1.52 6.24 -9.02
C LEU A 30 0.39 7.00 -9.78
N GLY A 31 0.48 7.04 -11.10
CA GLY A 31 -0.49 7.69 -11.99
C GLY A 31 -0.38 9.22 -12.10
N ARG A 32 0.58 9.86 -11.41
CA ARG A 32 0.83 11.30 -11.50
C ARG A 32 2.15 11.59 -12.20
N GLN A 33 2.10 12.53 -13.15
CA GLN A 33 3.26 13.06 -13.86
C GLN A 33 3.79 14.31 -13.15
N HIS A 34 5.10 14.39 -13.00
CA HIS A 34 5.83 15.53 -12.44
C HIS A 34 6.97 15.92 -13.38
N HIS A 35 7.21 17.22 -13.55
CA HIS A 35 8.36 17.73 -14.30
C HIS A 35 9.41 18.25 -13.32
N LEU A 36 10.65 17.77 -13.43
CA LEU A 36 11.72 18.11 -12.47
C LEU A 36 12.04 19.60 -12.42
N ASN A 37 11.94 20.28 -13.57
CA ASN A 37 12.29 21.70 -13.69
C ASN A 37 11.29 22.63 -12.98
N THR A 38 10.01 22.24 -12.91
CA THR A 38 8.92 23.09 -12.37
C THR A 38 8.31 22.58 -11.07
N ASP A 39 8.29 21.27 -10.86
CA ASP A 39 7.45 20.61 -9.85
C ASP A 39 8.26 19.76 -8.85
N LYS A 40 9.56 20.00 -8.72
CA LYS A 40 10.45 19.19 -7.87
C LYS A 40 9.99 19.08 -6.41
N SER A 41 9.53 20.19 -5.83
CA SER A 41 8.96 20.20 -4.47
C SER A 41 7.68 19.35 -4.39
N LYS A 42 6.80 19.41 -5.41
CA LYS A 42 5.58 18.58 -5.46
C LYS A 42 5.92 17.09 -5.59
N LEU A 43 6.94 16.74 -6.36
CA LEU A 43 7.44 15.37 -6.46
C LEU A 43 7.88 14.83 -5.09
N LEU A 44 8.70 15.59 -4.37
CA LEU A 44 9.17 15.20 -3.03
C LEU A 44 8.03 15.11 -2.01
N LEU A 45 7.05 16.02 -2.07
CA LEU A 45 5.85 15.95 -1.23
C LEU A 45 5.00 14.72 -1.56
N ASP A 46 4.83 14.37 -2.83
CA ASP A 46 4.07 13.19 -3.25
C ASP A 46 4.72 11.89 -2.74
N ILE A 47 6.05 11.77 -2.86
CA ILE A 47 6.82 10.61 -2.39
C ILE A 47 6.82 10.52 -0.87
N SER A 48 7.15 11.62 -0.17
CA SER A 48 7.21 11.64 1.30
C SER A 48 5.84 11.47 1.94
N ALA A 49 4.75 11.79 1.24
CA ALA A 49 3.39 11.56 1.72
C ALA A 49 2.98 10.07 1.73
N ARG A 50 3.74 9.18 1.08
CA ARG A 50 3.43 7.75 1.09
C ARG A 50 3.78 7.16 2.45
N LEU A 51 2.90 6.30 2.97
CA LEU A 51 3.18 5.55 4.19
C LEU A 51 4.34 4.58 3.92
N TRP A 52 5.41 4.74 4.68
CA TRP A 52 6.67 4.01 4.58
C TRP A 52 6.81 3.06 5.75
N PHE A 53 6.83 1.77 5.47
CA PHE A 53 7.04 0.73 6.47
C PHE A 53 8.42 0.11 6.28
N THR A 54 9.16 0.06 7.37
CA THR A 54 10.53 -0.43 7.43
C THR A 54 10.62 -1.58 8.42
N TYR A 55 11.79 -2.20 8.52
CA TYR A 55 12.08 -3.11 9.61
C TYR A 55 11.86 -2.43 10.97
N ARG A 56 11.25 -3.18 11.89
CA ARG A 56 11.01 -2.74 13.26
C ARG A 56 11.63 -3.71 14.24
N ARG A 57 12.00 -3.19 15.41
CA ARG A 57 12.54 -3.98 16.52
C ARG A 57 11.88 -3.60 17.82
N LYS A 58 11.95 -4.50 18.81
CA LYS A 58 11.37 -4.33 20.16
C LYS A 58 9.84 -4.29 20.16
N PHE A 59 9.19 -4.82 19.13
CA PHE A 59 7.76 -5.16 19.23
C PHE A 59 7.57 -6.46 20.03
N SER A 60 6.34 -6.72 20.48
CA SER A 60 6.02 -7.95 21.22
C SER A 60 6.34 -9.20 20.39
N PRO A 61 6.93 -10.27 20.94
CA PRO A 61 7.26 -11.49 20.19
C PRO A 61 6.06 -12.05 19.40
N ILE A 62 6.26 -12.32 18.10
CA ILE A 62 5.22 -12.91 17.24
C ILE A 62 4.88 -14.32 17.75
N GLY A 63 3.60 -14.62 17.97
CA GLY A 63 3.18 -15.90 18.55
C GLY A 63 3.65 -16.12 20.00
N GLY A 64 4.07 -15.07 20.71
CA GLY A 64 4.53 -15.11 22.10
C GLY A 64 5.98 -15.56 22.31
N THR A 65 6.55 -16.33 21.37
CA THR A 65 7.92 -16.86 21.45
C THR A 65 8.76 -16.64 20.19
N GLY A 66 8.15 -16.15 19.11
CA GLY A 66 8.84 -15.87 17.85
C GLY A 66 9.63 -14.56 17.86
N PRO A 67 10.02 -14.06 16.69
CA PRO A 67 10.84 -12.86 16.57
C PRO A 67 10.20 -11.61 17.20
N SER A 68 11.04 -10.74 17.77
CA SER A 68 10.69 -9.38 18.23
C SER A 68 11.29 -8.28 17.33
N SER A 69 11.76 -8.71 16.16
CA SER A 69 12.29 -7.88 15.07
C SER A 69 12.05 -8.60 13.76
N ASP A 70 11.70 -7.86 12.71
CA ASP A 70 11.56 -8.41 11.35
C ASP A 70 12.76 -8.11 10.44
N ALA A 71 13.78 -7.46 11.00
CA ALA A 71 15.03 -7.19 10.32
C ALA A 71 15.64 -8.47 9.73
N GLY A 72 15.96 -8.41 8.43
CA GLY A 72 16.58 -9.49 7.69
C GLY A 72 15.62 -10.46 7.03
N TRP A 73 14.31 -10.44 7.31
CA TRP A 73 13.35 -11.35 6.69
C TRP A 73 12.01 -10.72 6.27
N GLY A 74 11.59 -9.63 6.93
CA GLY A 74 10.27 -9.03 6.74
C GLY A 74 10.10 -8.13 5.51
N CYS A 75 11.12 -7.93 4.65
CA CYS A 75 11.09 -6.82 3.68
C CYS A 75 9.93 -6.91 2.68
N MET A 76 9.59 -8.10 2.19
CA MET A 76 8.43 -8.25 1.30
C MET A 76 7.10 -8.02 2.04
N LEU A 77 7.01 -8.37 3.33
CA LEU A 77 5.84 -8.05 4.14
C LEU A 77 5.67 -6.54 4.28
N ARG A 78 6.75 -5.81 4.55
CA ARG A 78 6.76 -4.34 4.61
C ARG A 78 6.37 -3.71 3.27
N CYS A 79 6.84 -4.24 2.15
CA CYS A 79 6.42 -3.79 0.83
C CYS A 79 4.92 -4.02 0.60
N GLY A 80 4.40 -5.18 1.02
CA GLY A 80 2.96 -5.46 1.01
C GLY A 80 2.15 -4.48 1.88
N GLN A 81 2.64 -4.15 3.08
CA GLN A 81 2.04 -3.11 3.93
C GLN A 81 1.99 -1.76 3.20
N MET A 82 3.08 -1.34 2.53
CA MET A 82 3.12 -0.06 1.83
C MET A 82 2.13 0.01 0.66
N MET A 83 2.02 -1.05 -0.15
CA MET A 83 1.05 -1.10 -1.25
C MET A 83 -0.40 -1.10 -0.74
N LEU A 84 -0.72 -1.90 0.28
CA LEU A 84 -2.06 -1.91 0.85
C LEU A 84 -2.40 -0.57 1.52
N ALA A 85 -1.47 0.00 2.28
CA ALA A 85 -1.67 1.31 2.90
C ALA A 85 -1.92 2.40 1.85
N GLN A 86 -1.20 2.36 0.73
CA GLN A 86 -1.47 3.26 -0.40
C GLN A 86 -2.90 3.09 -0.94
N ALA A 87 -3.39 1.85 -1.07
CA ALA A 87 -4.78 1.60 -1.47
C ALA A 87 -5.78 2.18 -0.44
N LEU A 88 -5.51 2.04 0.85
CA LEU A 88 -6.34 2.58 1.92
C LEU A 88 -6.34 4.12 1.95
N ILE A 89 -5.18 4.75 1.70
CA ILE A 89 -5.09 6.21 1.53
C ILE A 89 -5.95 6.65 0.33
N CYS A 90 -5.82 5.99 -0.83
CA CYS A 90 -6.66 6.29 -1.99
C CYS A 90 -8.16 6.11 -1.71
N ARG A 91 -8.54 5.08 -0.94
CA ARG A 91 -9.94 4.82 -0.57
C ARG A 91 -10.55 5.95 0.26
N HIS A 92 -9.86 6.36 1.32
CA HIS A 92 -10.42 7.26 2.34
C HIS A 92 -10.05 8.72 2.16
N LEU A 93 -8.83 9.01 1.74
CA LEU A 93 -8.28 10.37 1.64
C LEU A 93 -8.13 10.83 0.18
N GLY A 94 -8.11 9.89 -0.76
CA GLY A 94 -7.90 10.15 -2.18
C GLY A 94 -6.42 10.23 -2.56
N ARG A 95 -6.12 10.07 -3.85
CA ARG A 95 -4.75 10.09 -4.39
C ARG A 95 -4.04 11.43 -4.16
N ASP A 96 -4.80 12.52 -4.09
CA ASP A 96 -4.29 13.90 -3.97
C ASP A 96 -4.01 14.32 -2.53
N TRP A 97 -4.35 13.49 -1.55
CA TRP A 97 -3.98 13.75 -0.17
C TRP A 97 -2.45 13.77 -0.01
N GLN A 98 -1.98 14.75 0.74
CA GLN A 98 -0.57 14.93 1.08
C GLN A 98 -0.41 14.93 2.61
N TRP A 99 0.68 14.32 3.06
CA TRP A 99 1.11 14.41 4.44
C TRP A 99 1.97 15.66 4.61
N GLU A 100 1.81 16.34 5.74
CA GLU A 100 2.62 17.49 6.09
C GLU A 100 3.05 17.38 7.55
N LYS A 101 4.36 17.50 7.77
CA LYS A 101 4.95 17.50 9.10
C LYS A 101 4.34 18.59 9.96
N HIS A 102 3.94 18.24 11.18
CA HIS A 102 3.35 19.15 12.17
C HIS A 102 1.96 19.73 11.83
N LYS A 103 1.33 19.30 10.72
CA LYS A 103 -0.10 19.54 10.50
C LYS A 103 -0.92 18.41 11.10
N LYS A 104 -2.08 18.76 11.67
CA LYS A 104 -3.04 17.78 12.17
C LYS A 104 -3.61 17.01 10.98
N GLN A 105 -3.49 15.69 11.02
CA GLN A 105 -4.00 14.81 9.98
C GLN A 105 -5.47 14.40 10.25
N PRO A 106 -6.22 13.98 9.21
CA PRO A 106 -7.58 13.44 9.38
C PRO A 106 -7.60 12.21 10.32
N GLU A 107 -8.73 11.93 10.96
CA GLU A 107 -8.83 10.75 11.83
C GLU A 107 -8.70 9.45 11.02
N GLU A 108 -9.20 9.44 9.78
CA GLU A 108 -9.05 8.32 8.85
C GLU A 108 -7.59 8.00 8.59
N TYR A 109 -6.71 9.00 8.49
CA TYR A 109 -5.27 8.77 8.34
C TYR A 109 -4.71 8.01 9.55
N HIS A 110 -4.99 8.47 10.77
CA HIS A 110 -4.52 7.80 11.98
C HIS A 110 -5.10 6.39 12.10
N ARG A 111 -6.37 6.19 11.72
CA ARG A 111 -7.00 4.88 11.70
C ARG A 111 -6.36 3.93 10.67
N ILE A 112 -6.00 4.42 9.48
CA ILE A 112 -5.22 3.67 8.48
C ILE A 112 -3.87 3.27 9.07
N LEU A 113 -3.11 4.23 9.61
CA LEU A 113 -1.78 3.96 10.18
C LEU A 113 -1.84 2.91 11.31
N ARG A 114 -2.84 3.01 12.19
CA ARG A 114 -3.07 2.04 13.27
C ARG A 114 -3.28 0.61 12.76
N CYS A 115 -3.80 0.41 11.55
CA CYS A 115 -3.95 -0.93 10.99
C CYS A 115 -2.59 -1.65 10.78
N PHE A 116 -1.49 -0.91 10.66
CA PHE A 116 -0.16 -1.43 10.30
C PHE A 116 0.88 -1.42 11.43
N LEU A 117 0.53 -0.90 12.62
CA LEU A 117 1.44 -0.93 13.77
C LEU A 117 1.85 -2.38 14.11
N ASP A 118 3.04 -2.56 14.66
CA ASP A 118 3.61 -3.88 14.98
C ASP A 118 3.01 -4.48 16.25
N ARG A 119 1.68 -4.61 16.27
CA ARG A 119 0.91 -5.21 17.35
C ARG A 119 -0.05 -6.25 16.80
N LYS A 120 -0.26 -7.33 17.57
CA LYS A 120 -1.14 -8.43 17.17
C LYS A 120 -2.62 -8.04 17.00
N ASP A 121 -3.07 -6.96 17.62
CA ASP A 121 -4.44 -6.44 17.53
C ASP A 121 -4.68 -5.56 16.29
N CYS A 122 -3.62 -5.22 15.55
CA CYS A 122 -3.69 -4.46 14.30
C CYS A 122 -3.80 -5.42 13.09
N CYS A 123 -4.80 -5.22 12.23
CA CYS A 123 -5.21 -6.19 11.20
C CYS A 123 -4.17 -6.49 10.11
N TYR A 124 -3.30 -5.53 9.80
CA TYR A 124 -2.24 -5.67 8.79
C TYR A 124 -0.85 -5.53 9.40
N SER A 125 -0.71 -5.81 10.71
CA SER A 125 0.57 -5.82 11.38
C SER A 125 1.51 -6.91 10.85
N ILE A 126 2.81 -6.74 11.09
CA ILE A 126 3.79 -7.78 10.82
C ILE A 126 3.45 -9.11 11.51
N HIS A 127 2.82 -9.06 12.69
CA HIS A 127 2.33 -10.23 13.43
C HIS A 127 1.26 -10.98 12.63
N GLN A 128 0.23 -10.27 12.19
CA GLN A 128 -0.89 -10.86 11.44
C GLN A 128 -0.43 -11.38 10.08
N MET A 129 0.43 -10.64 9.38
CA MET A 129 0.99 -11.06 8.09
C MET A 129 1.86 -12.32 8.21
N ALA A 130 2.78 -12.35 9.18
CA ALA A 130 3.64 -13.51 9.41
C ALA A 130 2.82 -14.74 9.84
N GLN A 131 1.85 -14.56 10.73
CA GLN A 131 0.99 -15.64 11.21
C GLN A 131 0.08 -16.19 10.11
N MET A 132 -0.48 -15.32 9.26
CA MET A 132 -1.29 -15.73 8.11
C MET A 132 -0.45 -16.46 7.05
N GLY A 133 0.82 -16.09 6.89
CA GLY A 133 1.76 -16.76 5.99
C GLY A 133 2.02 -18.22 6.33
N VAL A 134 1.83 -18.64 7.59
CA VAL A 134 1.88 -20.07 7.98
C VAL A 134 0.83 -20.87 7.19
N GLY A 135 -0.35 -20.30 6.97
CA GLY A 135 -1.39 -20.91 6.13
C GLY A 135 -1.06 -20.96 4.64
N GLU A 136 -0.03 -20.25 4.19
CA GLU A 136 0.56 -20.29 2.83
C GLU A 136 1.81 -21.18 2.77
N GLY A 137 2.10 -21.94 3.83
CA GLY A 137 3.29 -22.79 3.91
C GLY A 137 4.60 -22.03 4.16
N LYS A 138 4.54 -20.84 4.75
CA LYS A 138 5.72 -20.05 5.17
C LYS A 138 5.85 -20.02 6.69
N SER A 139 6.98 -20.49 7.22
CA SER A 139 7.26 -20.33 8.65
C SER A 139 7.47 -18.86 9.02
N ILE A 140 7.18 -18.50 10.27
CA ILE A 140 7.48 -17.17 10.78
C ILE A 140 9.01 -16.96 10.72
N GLY A 141 9.45 -15.84 10.14
CA GLY A 141 10.87 -15.58 9.90
C GLY A 141 11.35 -15.91 8.49
N GLU A 142 10.54 -16.57 7.66
CA GLU A 142 10.89 -16.81 6.26
C GLU A 142 10.58 -15.60 5.36
N TRP A 143 11.35 -15.47 4.28
CA TRP A 143 11.09 -14.47 3.26
C TRP A 143 9.96 -14.89 2.31
N PHE A 144 9.15 -13.92 1.89
CA PHE A 144 7.97 -14.12 1.05
C PHE A 144 8.24 -13.59 -0.36
N GLY A 145 7.73 -14.28 -1.38
CA GLY A 145 7.64 -13.72 -2.73
C GLY A 145 6.42 -12.82 -2.91
N PRO A 146 6.35 -12.06 -4.02
CA PRO A 146 5.22 -11.14 -4.29
C PRO A 146 3.84 -11.82 -4.28
N ASN A 147 3.72 -13.03 -4.86
CA ASN A 147 2.45 -13.78 -4.82
C ASN A 147 2.05 -14.16 -3.39
N THR A 148 2.97 -14.70 -2.58
CA THR A 148 2.65 -15.13 -1.21
C THR A 148 2.16 -13.97 -0.35
N VAL A 149 2.80 -12.80 -0.41
CA VAL A 149 2.31 -11.63 0.33
C VAL A 149 0.95 -11.16 -0.17
N ALA A 150 0.69 -11.20 -1.48
CA ALA A 150 -0.60 -10.84 -2.05
C ALA A 150 -1.74 -11.74 -1.54
N GLN A 151 -1.51 -13.07 -1.45
CA GLN A 151 -2.49 -14.00 -0.90
C GLN A 151 -2.73 -13.76 0.60
N VAL A 152 -1.67 -13.43 1.36
CA VAL A 152 -1.81 -13.05 2.77
C VAL A 152 -2.65 -11.79 2.94
N LEU A 153 -2.40 -10.75 2.16
CA LEU A 153 -3.21 -9.51 2.19
C LEU A 153 -4.67 -9.79 1.84
N LYS A 154 -4.92 -10.63 0.84
CA LYS A 154 -6.28 -11.07 0.46
C LYS A 154 -7.01 -11.74 1.62
N LYS A 155 -6.35 -12.61 2.37
CA LYS A 155 -6.94 -13.29 3.54
C LYS A 155 -7.16 -12.34 4.72
N LEU A 156 -6.21 -11.44 5.00
CA LEU A 156 -6.34 -10.48 6.09
C LEU A 156 -7.45 -9.45 5.85
N ALA A 157 -7.64 -9.02 4.60
CA ALA A 157 -8.69 -8.07 4.24
C ALA A 157 -10.12 -8.57 4.55
N LEU A 158 -10.31 -9.89 4.66
CA LEU A 158 -11.61 -10.48 5.07
C LEU A 158 -12.02 -10.10 6.50
N PHE A 159 -11.06 -9.78 7.36
CA PHE A 159 -11.31 -9.41 8.77
C PHE A 159 -11.45 -7.89 8.96
N ASP A 160 -11.30 -7.11 7.90
CA ASP A 160 -11.37 -5.65 7.94
C ASP A 160 -12.70 -5.14 7.42
N GLU A 161 -13.69 -5.15 8.32
CA GLU A 161 -15.04 -4.68 8.01
C GLU A 161 -15.10 -3.18 7.68
N TRP A 162 -14.17 -2.38 8.21
CA TRP A 162 -14.17 -0.92 7.99
C TRP A 162 -13.81 -0.60 6.54
N ASN A 163 -12.80 -1.28 6.00
CA ASN A 163 -12.37 -1.08 4.63
C ASN A 163 -13.23 -1.87 3.63
N SER A 164 -13.68 -3.07 4.00
CA SER A 164 -14.51 -3.95 3.17
C SER A 164 -14.00 -4.08 1.72
N LEU A 165 -12.68 -4.24 1.58
CA LEU A 165 -12.03 -4.34 0.28
C LEU A 165 -12.37 -5.69 -0.38
N ALA A 166 -12.57 -5.65 -1.70
CA ALA A 166 -12.42 -6.82 -2.54
C ALA A 166 -10.93 -6.92 -2.94
N VAL A 167 -10.26 -8.00 -2.58
CA VAL A 167 -8.85 -8.23 -2.97
C VAL A 167 -8.79 -9.35 -3.99
N TYR A 168 -8.52 -8.99 -5.25
CA TYR A 168 -8.36 -9.93 -6.34
C TYR A 168 -6.87 -10.13 -6.62
N VAL A 169 -6.40 -11.37 -6.55
CA VAL A 169 -5.04 -11.74 -6.94
C VAL A 169 -5.16 -12.60 -8.20
N SER A 170 -4.64 -12.12 -9.32
CA SER A 170 -4.70 -12.86 -10.58
C SER A 170 -3.78 -14.08 -10.55
N MET A 171 -4.13 -15.08 -11.34
CA MET A 171 -3.34 -16.28 -11.57
C MET A 171 -3.07 -16.41 -13.07
N ASP A 172 -2.00 -17.12 -13.44
CA ASP A 172 -1.68 -17.44 -14.84
C ASP A 172 -1.63 -16.23 -15.78
N ASN A 173 -1.17 -15.09 -15.25
CA ASN A 173 -1.08 -13.80 -15.96
C ASN A 173 -2.41 -13.33 -16.57
N THR A 174 -3.55 -13.81 -16.06
CA THR A 174 -4.88 -13.56 -16.63
C THR A 174 -5.79 -12.87 -15.62
N VAL A 175 -6.40 -11.75 -16.03
CA VAL A 175 -7.40 -11.03 -15.24
C VAL A 175 -8.78 -11.30 -15.84
N VAL A 176 -9.67 -11.93 -15.06
CA VAL A 176 -11.02 -12.29 -15.51
C VAL A 176 -12.01 -11.22 -15.05
N ILE A 177 -12.51 -10.43 -16.00
CA ILE A 177 -13.40 -9.28 -15.74
C ILE A 177 -14.67 -9.72 -15.00
N GLU A 178 -15.30 -10.82 -15.43
CA GLU A 178 -16.55 -11.33 -14.84
C GLU A 178 -16.36 -11.73 -13.36
N ASP A 179 -15.24 -12.37 -13.03
CA ASP A 179 -14.92 -12.78 -11.65
C ASP A 179 -14.73 -11.56 -10.74
N ILE A 180 -14.07 -10.51 -11.24
CA ILE A 180 -13.90 -9.26 -10.50
C ILE A 180 -15.26 -8.59 -10.28
N LYS A 181 -16.07 -8.42 -11.33
CA LYS A 181 -17.40 -7.80 -11.20
C LYS A 181 -18.27 -8.57 -10.20
N LYS A 182 -18.24 -9.90 -10.23
CA LYS A 182 -18.95 -10.75 -9.26
C LYS A 182 -18.42 -10.60 -7.83
N MET A 183 -17.10 -10.46 -7.64
CA MET A 183 -16.48 -10.30 -6.32
C MET A 183 -16.78 -8.93 -5.70
N CYS A 184 -16.78 -7.88 -6.51
CA CYS A 184 -16.97 -6.50 -6.06
C CYS A 184 -18.45 -6.14 -5.91
N TRP A 185 -19.35 -6.75 -6.68
CA TRP A 185 -20.78 -6.47 -6.62
C TRP A 185 -21.40 -6.92 -5.29
N CYS A 186 -22.02 -5.99 -4.58
CA CYS A 186 -22.83 -6.22 -3.39
C CYS A 186 -24.29 -5.85 -3.68
N PRO A 187 -25.22 -6.83 -3.74
CA PRO A 187 -26.62 -6.53 -4.00
C PRO A 187 -27.20 -5.63 -2.89
N PRO A 188 -28.10 -4.69 -3.25
CA PRO A 188 -28.82 -3.92 -2.26
C PRO A 188 -29.65 -4.87 -1.39
N GLN A 189 -29.45 -4.84 -0.08
CA GLN A 189 -30.33 -5.58 0.84
C GLN A 189 -31.73 -4.99 0.71
N SER A 190 -32.67 -5.79 0.18
CA SER A 190 -34.08 -5.45 0.22
C SER A 190 -34.48 -5.28 1.68
N SER A 191 -35.01 -4.13 2.04
CA SER A 191 -35.74 -3.91 3.29
C SER A 191 -36.99 -4.78 3.29
N SER A 192 -36.86 -6.07 3.61
CA SER A 192 -38.01 -6.90 3.94
C SER A 192 -38.57 -6.43 5.28
N ALA A 193 -39.79 -5.91 5.21
CA ALA A 193 -40.59 -5.41 6.31
C ALA A 193 -40.77 -6.43 7.46
N ALA A 194 -41.12 -5.86 8.61
CA ALA A 194 -41.35 -6.47 9.92
C ALA A 194 -42.29 -7.70 9.94
N HIS A 195 -42.05 -8.59 10.92
CA HIS A 195 -42.98 -9.24 11.88
C HIS A 195 -42.34 -10.58 12.37
N SER A 196 -42.26 -11.00 13.64
CA SER A 196 -42.61 -10.49 14.97
C SER A 196 -41.94 -11.39 16.04
N SER A 197 -41.53 -10.79 17.17
CA SER A 197 -41.53 -11.31 18.56
C SER A 197 -40.92 -12.68 18.94
N ALA A 198 -39.86 -12.66 19.77
CA ALA A 198 -39.93 -13.11 21.18
C ALA A 198 -38.72 -12.64 22.00
N HIS A 199 -39.00 -12.27 23.25
CA HIS A 199 -38.16 -11.65 24.26
C HIS A 199 -36.93 -12.48 24.70
N LEU A 200 -35.83 -11.82 25.11
CA LEU A 200 -35.24 -11.93 26.47
C LEU A 200 -34.01 -10.99 26.68
N HIS A 201 -34.09 -10.24 27.79
CA HIS A 201 -33.09 -9.49 28.57
C HIS A 201 -32.20 -8.40 27.95
N ARG A 202 -32.58 -7.16 28.25
CA ARG A 202 -31.78 -5.92 28.25
C ARG A 202 -30.77 -5.95 29.40
N SER A 203 -29.48 -5.81 29.07
CA SER A 203 -28.44 -5.26 29.94
C SER A 203 -27.87 -4.03 29.25
N ALA A 204 -27.82 -2.91 29.98
CA ALA A 204 -27.44 -1.61 29.49
C ALA A 204 -25.91 -1.44 29.51
N LEU A 205 -25.31 -1.37 28.32
CA LEU A 205 -24.08 -0.62 28.07
C LEU A 205 -24.20 0.02 26.69
N GLY A 206 -24.14 1.35 26.65
CA GLY A 206 -24.32 2.17 25.47
C GLY A 206 -23.28 1.85 24.40
N ARG A 207 -23.69 1.08 23.40
CA ARG A 207 -22.90 0.83 22.19
C ARG A 207 -23.25 1.93 21.19
N ASN A 208 -22.30 2.83 20.98
CA ASN A 208 -22.36 3.89 19.99
C ASN A 208 -22.47 3.25 18.59
N LYS A 209 -23.70 3.13 18.07
CA LYS A 209 -23.99 2.64 16.71
C LYS A 209 -23.79 3.79 15.71
N ASN A 210 -22.56 4.23 15.52
CA ASN A 210 -22.25 5.17 14.44
C ASN A 210 -21.25 4.52 13.47
N ALA A 211 -21.74 4.31 12.24
CA ALA A 211 -21.00 4.03 11.01
C ALA A 211 -20.42 2.62 10.79
N ALA A 212 -21.29 1.61 10.68
CA ALA A 212 -21.09 0.53 9.70
C ALA A 212 -22.04 0.81 8.53
N GLY A 213 -21.66 1.74 7.65
CA GLY A 213 -22.38 1.98 6.41
C GLY A 213 -22.12 0.81 5.48
N PHE A 214 -23.07 -0.11 5.37
CA PHE A 214 -23.04 -1.17 4.36
C PHE A 214 -23.09 -0.50 2.97
N CYS A 215 -22.01 -0.61 2.20
CA CYS A 215 -21.97 -0.12 0.83
C CYS A 215 -22.85 -1.02 -0.05
N THR A 216 -23.92 -0.45 -0.61
CA THR A 216 -24.65 -1.06 -1.72
C THR A 216 -23.92 -0.72 -3.02
N GLY A 217 -23.82 -1.66 -3.96
CA GLY A 217 -23.14 -1.44 -5.24
C GLY A 217 -21.77 -2.13 -5.33
N TRP A 218 -20.68 -1.38 -5.22
CA TRP A 218 -19.31 -1.85 -5.51
C TRP A 218 -18.40 -1.79 -4.28
N LYS A 219 -17.76 -2.92 -3.95
CA LYS A 219 -16.65 -2.97 -2.99
C LYS A 219 -15.36 -2.45 -3.63
N PRO A 220 -14.67 -1.47 -3.04
CA PRO A 220 -13.39 -0.98 -3.56
C PRO A 220 -12.41 -2.14 -3.78
N LEU A 221 -11.85 -2.20 -4.98
CA LEU A 221 -11.03 -3.30 -5.46
C LEU A 221 -9.55 -2.98 -5.27
N LEU A 222 -8.85 -3.87 -4.58
CA LEU A 222 -7.40 -4.03 -4.67
C LEU A 222 -7.10 -5.18 -5.64
N LEU A 223 -6.63 -4.85 -6.83
CA LEU A 223 -6.21 -5.80 -7.85
C LEU A 223 -4.70 -5.99 -7.79
N ILE A 224 -4.23 -7.22 -7.58
CA ILE A 224 -2.81 -7.57 -7.56
C ILE A 224 -2.54 -8.60 -8.66
N ILE A 225 -1.52 -8.36 -9.47
CA ILE A 225 -1.14 -9.20 -10.60
C ILE A 225 0.31 -9.68 -10.40
N PRO A 226 0.53 -10.84 -9.76
CA PRO A 226 1.84 -11.47 -9.70
C PRO A 226 2.30 -11.89 -11.10
N LEU A 227 3.54 -11.56 -11.45
CA LEU A 227 4.13 -11.81 -12.76
C LEU A 227 5.56 -12.33 -12.64
N ARG A 228 5.98 -13.10 -13.66
CA ARG A 228 7.37 -13.47 -13.90
C ARG A 228 7.81 -12.95 -15.27
N LEU A 229 8.52 -11.83 -15.29
CA LEU A 229 8.88 -11.09 -16.51
C LEU A 229 10.18 -11.57 -17.19
N GLY A 230 10.71 -12.72 -16.78
CA GLY A 230 11.94 -13.30 -17.31
C GLY A 230 12.51 -14.40 -16.42
N ILE A 231 13.64 -14.97 -16.83
CA ILE A 231 14.29 -16.06 -16.08
C ILE A 231 15.19 -15.50 -14.98
N ASN A 232 16.22 -14.71 -15.33
CA ASN A 232 17.15 -14.13 -14.34
C ASN A 232 17.02 -12.60 -14.25
N HIS A 233 16.61 -11.98 -15.36
CA HIS A 233 16.43 -10.55 -15.51
C HIS A 233 15.10 -10.32 -16.24
N ILE A 234 14.52 -9.13 -16.09
CA ILE A 234 13.39 -8.70 -16.91
C ILE A 234 13.76 -8.76 -18.40
N ASN A 235 12.89 -9.35 -19.21
CA ASN A 235 13.03 -9.30 -20.66
C ASN A 235 12.71 -7.86 -21.14
N PRO A 236 13.60 -7.19 -21.89
CA PRO A 236 13.40 -5.82 -22.35
C PRO A 236 12.07 -5.55 -23.05
N VAL A 237 11.46 -6.57 -23.70
CA VAL A 237 10.16 -6.43 -24.36
C VAL A 237 9.03 -6.00 -23.42
N TYR A 238 9.17 -6.24 -22.11
CA TYR A 238 8.17 -5.87 -21.12
C TYR A 238 8.37 -4.48 -20.50
N ILE A 239 9.49 -3.81 -20.76
CA ILE A 239 9.86 -2.57 -20.05
C ILE A 239 8.84 -1.46 -20.31
N ASP A 240 8.45 -1.26 -21.57
CA ASP A 240 7.52 -0.19 -21.90
C ASP A 240 6.13 -0.46 -21.32
N ALA A 241 5.61 -1.68 -21.47
CA ALA A 241 4.36 -2.09 -20.83
C ALA A 241 4.41 -1.95 -19.30
N PHE A 242 5.54 -2.31 -18.67
CA PHE A 242 5.73 -2.16 -17.24
C PHE A 242 5.70 -0.68 -16.81
N LYS A 243 6.30 0.24 -17.59
CA LYS A 243 6.21 1.68 -17.35
C LYS A 243 4.79 2.22 -17.49
N GLU A 244 4.04 1.75 -18.48
CA GLU A 244 2.63 2.16 -18.68
C GLU A 244 1.76 1.85 -17.46
N CYS A 245 2.02 0.74 -16.74
CA CYS A 245 1.34 0.42 -15.48
C CYS A 245 1.50 1.50 -14.39
N PHE A 246 2.61 2.24 -14.35
CA PHE A 246 2.82 3.35 -13.40
C PHE A 246 2.10 4.63 -13.81
N LYS A 247 1.68 4.75 -15.08
CA LYS A 247 1.00 5.94 -15.60
C LYS A 247 -0.50 5.91 -15.39
N MET A 248 -1.08 4.73 -15.18
CA MET A 248 -2.52 4.57 -14.94
C MET A 248 -2.96 5.27 -13.65
N PRO A 249 -4.10 5.99 -13.62
CA PRO A 249 -4.62 6.62 -12.40
C PRO A 249 -4.85 5.65 -11.23
N GLN A 250 -5.15 4.39 -11.56
CA GLN A 250 -5.39 3.30 -10.61
C GLN A 250 -4.08 2.72 -10.05
N SER A 251 -2.91 3.12 -10.54
CA SER A 251 -1.64 2.49 -10.20
C SER A 251 -1.35 2.56 -8.70
N LEU A 252 -1.09 1.40 -8.10
CA LEU A 252 -0.44 1.25 -6.81
C LEU A 252 1.01 0.81 -6.97
N GLY A 253 1.61 0.96 -8.15
CA GLY A 253 2.99 0.57 -8.40
C GLY A 253 3.20 -0.95 -8.39
N ALA A 254 4.37 -1.39 -7.91
CA ALA A 254 4.76 -2.79 -7.96
C ALA A 254 5.54 -3.25 -6.71
N LEU A 255 5.33 -4.49 -6.30
CA LEU A 255 6.18 -5.22 -5.37
C LEU A 255 7.22 -6.01 -6.16
N GLY A 256 8.46 -6.08 -5.69
CA GLY A 256 9.46 -6.93 -6.32
C GLY A 256 10.79 -6.92 -5.58
N GLY A 257 11.75 -7.63 -6.16
CA GLY A 257 13.10 -7.72 -5.62
C GLY A 257 13.51 -9.15 -5.27
N LYS A 258 14.81 -9.31 -5.01
CA LYS A 258 15.42 -10.61 -4.69
C LYS A 258 15.06 -11.04 -3.26
N PRO A 259 15.27 -12.31 -2.89
CA PRO A 259 15.19 -12.73 -1.50
C PRO A 259 15.96 -11.78 -0.58
N ASN A 260 15.28 -11.34 0.49
CA ASN A 260 15.78 -10.40 1.49
C ASN A 260 16.16 -9.00 0.98
N ASN A 261 15.84 -8.67 -0.28
CA ASN A 261 16.07 -7.38 -0.94
C ASN A 261 14.81 -6.96 -1.73
N ALA A 262 13.71 -6.79 -1.01
CA ALA A 262 12.41 -6.42 -1.58
C ALA A 262 12.17 -4.91 -1.50
N TYR A 263 11.57 -4.34 -2.53
CA TYR A 263 11.27 -2.92 -2.63
C TYR A 263 9.82 -2.69 -3.07
N TYR A 264 9.28 -1.54 -2.69
CA TYR A 264 8.01 -1.04 -3.20
C TYR A 264 8.25 0.02 -4.26
N PHE A 265 8.11 -0.36 -5.53
CA PHE A 265 8.28 0.53 -6.66
C PHE A 265 7.03 1.39 -6.83
N ILE A 266 7.21 2.70 -6.81
CA ILE A 266 6.12 3.69 -6.85
C ILE A 266 6.10 4.48 -8.16
N GLY A 267 7.13 4.35 -8.99
CA GLY A 267 7.26 5.18 -10.17
C GLY A 267 8.53 4.94 -10.96
N PHE A 268 8.79 5.83 -11.92
CA PHE A 268 10.00 5.80 -12.73
C PHE A 268 10.39 7.18 -13.27
N LEU A 269 11.66 7.31 -13.63
CA LEU A 269 12.25 8.41 -14.39
C LEU A 269 13.17 7.80 -15.44
N GLY A 270 12.91 8.06 -16.73
CA GLY A 270 13.65 7.43 -17.83
C GLY A 270 13.65 5.91 -17.74
N ASN A 271 14.83 5.33 -17.53
CA ASN A 271 15.04 3.88 -17.36
C ASN A 271 15.35 3.46 -15.91
N GLU A 272 15.04 4.32 -14.94
CA GLU A 272 15.20 4.05 -13.52
C GLU A 272 13.84 3.98 -12.83
N LEU A 273 13.64 2.97 -11.98
CA LEU A 273 12.50 2.87 -11.08
C LEU A 273 12.78 3.68 -9.82
N ILE A 274 11.74 4.32 -9.30
CA ILE A 274 11.72 5.00 -8.01
C ILE A 274 11.00 4.10 -7.01
N TYR A 275 11.58 3.90 -5.83
CA TYR A 275 11.03 2.98 -4.84
C TYR A 275 11.21 3.45 -3.39
N LEU A 276 10.39 2.86 -2.52
CA LEU A 276 10.53 2.94 -1.07
C LEU A 276 11.22 1.68 -0.56
N ASP A 277 12.25 1.89 0.26
CA ASP A 277 13.14 0.85 0.76
C ASP A 277 12.81 0.50 2.23
N PRO A 278 12.43 -0.75 2.57
CA PRO A 278 12.13 -1.14 3.94
C PRO A 278 13.38 -1.47 4.79
N HIS A 279 14.60 -1.51 4.23
CA HIS A 279 15.79 -2.09 4.87
C HIS A 279 16.48 -1.20 5.92
N THR A 280 15.73 -0.35 6.60
CA THR A 280 16.20 0.40 7.77
C THR A 280 15.50 -0.13 9.03
N THR A 281 16.26 -0.49 10.07
CA THR A 281 15.64 -0.98 11.31
C THR A 281 15.34 0.16 12.28
N GLN A 282 14.07 0.48 12.45
CA GLN A 282 13.57 1.49 13.38
C GLN A 282 13.01 0.84 14.65
N SER A 283 12.93 1.57 15.75
CA SER A 283 12.23 1.07 16.95
C SER A 283 10.72 1.00 16.70
N PHE A 284 10.04 0.02 17.27
CA PHE A 284 8.58 -0.02 17.35
C PHE A 284 8.01 1.30 17.93
N VAL A 285 6.88 1.74 17.37
CA VAL A 285 6.12 2.91 17.84
C VAL A 285 4.77 2.44 18.34
N ASP A 286 4.43 2.79 19.59
CA ASP A 286 3.12 2.50 20.16
C ASP A 286 2.18 3.70 20.03
N SER A 287 0.90 3.49 20.35
CA SER A 287 -0.05 4.60 20.51
C SER A 287 0.22 5.34 21.83
N GLU A 288 0.20 6.66 21.76
CA GLU A 288 0.24 7.56 22.91
C GLU A 288 -1.04 7.45 23.75
N GLU A 289 -1.04 7.97 24.98
CA GLU A 289 -2.20 7.91 25.91
C GLU A 289 -3.48 8.53 25.33
N ASN A 290 -3.35 9.52 24.45
CA ASN A 290 -4.45 10.17 23.75
C ASN A 290 -4.90 9.40 22.47
N GLY A 291 -4.33 8.23 22.22
CA GLY A 291 -4.59 7.38 21.06
C GLY A 291 -3.87 7.82 19.77
N THR A 292 -3.07 8.89 19.79
CA THR A 292 -2.29 9.32 18.62
C THR A 292 -1.01 8.49 18.46
N VAL A 293 -0.37 8.57 17.31
CA VAL A 293 0.87 7.82 16.99
C VAL A 293 1.88 8.83 16.46
N ASP A 294 3.13 8.79 16.93
CA ASP A 294 4.22 9.56 16.30
C ASP A 294 4.52 8.99 14.91
N ASP A 295 4.04 9.70 13.89
CA ASP A 295 3.99 9.21 12.52
C ASP A 295 5.24 9.53 11.70
N GLN A 296 6.18 10.31 12.26
CA GLN A 296 7.37 10.77 11.55
C GLN A 296 8.21 9.62 10.97
N SER A 297 8.27 8.50 11.68
CA SER A 297 9.01 7.31 11.24
C SER A 297 8.33 6.53 10.10
N PHE A 298 7.08 6.87 9.76
CA PHE A 298 6.29 6.24 8.71
C PHE A 298 6.21 7.07 7.43
N HIS A 299 7.04 8.11 7.32
CA HIS A 299 7.16 8.93 6.11
C HIS A 299 8.63 9.01 5.72
N CYS A 300 8.97 8.59 4.50
CA CYS A 300 10.35 8.67 4.03
C CYS A 300 10.70 10.13 3.73
N GLN A 301 11.56 10.72 4.55
CA GLN A 301 12.04 12.09 4.39
C GLN A 301 13.41 12.16 3.70
N GLN A 302 13.88 11.05 3.13
CA GLN A 302 15.16 10.98 2.42
C GLN A 302 14.96 11.17 0.91
N ALA A 303 16.06 11.38 0.18
CA ALA A 303 16.03 11.38 -1.27
C ALA A 303 15.44 10.07 -1.82
N PRO A 304 14.58 10.11 -2.85
CA PRO A 304 13.97 8.92 -3.41
C PRO A 304 15.02 7.96 -3.98
N HIS A 305 14.98 6.70 -3.54
CA HIS A 305 15.87 5.69 -4.08
C HIS A 305 15.52 5.36 -5.53
N ARG A 306 16.57 5.14 -6.34
CA ARG A 306 16.45 4.80 -7.76
C ARG A 306 17.29 3.57 -8.11
N MET A 307 16.82 2.82 -9.10
CA MET A 307 17.59 1.73 -9.71
C MET A 307 17.20 1.53 -11.17
N LYS A 308 18.16 1.12 -12.00
CA LYS A 308 17.87 0.77 -13.41
C LYS A 308 16.83 -0.35 -13.48
N ILE A 309 15.84 -0.21 -14.37
CA ILE A 309 14.78 -1.22 -14.58
C ILE A 309 15.39 -2.60 -14.91
N MET A 310 16.49 -2.63 -15.67
CA MET A 310 17.20 -3.87 -16.01
C MET A 310 17.75 -4.65 -14.81
N ASN A 311 17.92 -3.99 -13.65
CA ASN A 311 18.39 -4.63 -12.42
C ASN A 311 17.25 -5.21 -11.57
N LEU A 312 15.99 -4.97 -11.97
CA LEU A 312 14.81 -5.51 -11.29
C LEU A 312 14.80 -7.04 -11.38
N ASP A 313 14.49 -7.70 -10.25
CA ASP A 313 14.21 -9.14 -10.26
C ASP A 313 12.94 -9.42 -11.09
N PRO A 314 12.93 -10.43 -11.96
CA PRO A 314 11.77 -10.68 -12.82
C PRO A 314 10.51 -11.14 -12.05
N SER A 315 10.60 -11.50 -10.77
CA SER A 315 9.45 -11.78 -9.90
C SER A 315 8.86 -10.49 -9.33
N VAL A 316 7.67 -10.11 -9.79
CA VAL A 316 7.00 -8.88 -9.36
C VAL A 316 5.51 -9.11 -9.09
N ALA A 317 4.85 -8.17 -8.43
CA ALA A 317 3.40 -8.07 -8.42
C ALA A 317 2.97 -6.62 -8.65
N LEU A 318 2.24 -6.38 -9.74
CA LEU A 318 1.62 -5.07 -10.02
C LEU A 318 0.39 -4.88 -9.13
N GLY A 319 0.17 -3.67 -8.63
CA GLY A 319 -1.02 -3.31 -7.86
C GLY A 319 -1.85 -2.23 -8.54
N PHE A 320 -3.17 -2.37 -8.51
CA PHE A 320 -4.12 -1.37 -8.97
C PHE A 320 -5.28 -1.22 -7.97
N PHE A 321 -5.77 0.01 -7.80
CA PHE A 321 -6.92 0.33 -6.96
C PHE A 321 -8.06 0.93 -7.78
N CYS A 322 -9.22 0.29 -7.73
CA CYS A 322 -10.44 0.77 -8.37
C CYS A 322 -11.50 1.00 -7.29
N LYS A 323 -11.76 2.26 -6.95
CA LYS A 323 -12.66 2.61 -5.84
C LYS A 323 -14.10 2.30 -6.22
N GLU A 324 -14.46 2.56 -7.46
CA GLU A 324 -15.78 2.35 -8.06
C GLU A 324 -15.69 1.45 -9.29
N GLU A 325 -16.83 0.97 -9.79
CA GLU A 325 -16.88 0.12 -10.99
C GLU A 325 -16.36 0.87 -12.23
N CYS A 326 -16.65 2.17 -12.35
CA CYS A 326 -16.18 3.00 -13.46
C CYS A 326 -14.64 3.14 -13.48
N ASP A 327 -13.98 3.10 -12.32
CA ASP A 327 -12.51 3.09 -12.24
C ASP A 327 -11.95 1.78 -12.82
N PHE A 328 -12.63 0.66 -12.58
CA PHE A 328 -12.26 -0.66 -13.10
C PHE A 328 -12.50 -0.76 -14.61
N ASP A 329 -13.63 -0.25 -15.11
CA ASP A 329 -13.91 -0.19 -16.55
C ASP A 329 -12.89 0.73 -17.27
N ASN A 330 -12.49 1.84 -16.64
CA ASN A 330 -11.42 2.71 -17.15
C ASN A 330 -10.07 1.99 -17.17
N TRP A 331 -9.72 1.27 -16.11
CA TRP A 331 -8.50 0.45 -16.05
C TRP A 331 -8.49 -0.61 -17.17
N CYS A 332 -9.60 -1.31 -17.40
CA CYS A 332 -9.73 -2.28 -18.49
C CYS A 332 -9.47 -1.63 -19.85
N SER A 333 -10.03 -0.44 -20.08
CA SER A 333 -9.84 0.32 -21.32
C SER A 333 -8.39 0.76 -21.52
N LEU A 334 -7.69 1.14 -20.45
CA LEU A 334 -6.27 1.49 -20.51
C LEU A 334 -5.41 0.27 -20.82
N VAL A 335 -5.65 -0.87 -20.15
CA VAL A 335 -4.93 -2.13 -20.40
C VAL A 335 -5.06 -2.57 -21.86
N GLN A 336 -6.28 -2.51 -22.43
CA GLN A 336 -6.54 -2.83 -23.84
C GLN A 336 -5.82 -1.91 -24.84
N LYS A 337 -5.43 -0.71 -24.41
CA LYS A 337 -4.78 0.28 -25.27
C LYS A 337 -3.26 0.21 -25.21
N VAL A 338 -2.70 -0.14 -24.05
CA VAL A 338 -1.26 0.05 -23.76
C VAL A 338 -0.51 -1.23 -23.39
N ILE A 339 -1.22 -2.33 -23.07
CA ILE A 339 -0.61 -3.59 -22.62
C ILE A 339 -0.91 -4.75 -23.57
N ILE A 340 -2.13 -4.78 -24.14
CA ILE A 340 -2.58 -5.73 -25.17
C ILE A 340 -2.48 -5.03 -26.52
#